data_AF-A0A258V4V0-F1
#
_entry.id   AF-A0A258V4V0-F1
#
_cell.length_a   1.000
_cell.length_b   1.000
_cell.length_c   1.000
_cell.angle_alpha   90.00
_cell.angle_beta   90.00
_cell.angle_gamma   90.00
#
_symmetry.space_group_name_H-M   'P 1'
#
loop_
_entity.id
_entity.type
_entity.pdbx_description
1 polymer ?
#
loop_
_entity_poly.entity_id
_entity_poly.type
_entity_poly.pdbx_seq_one_letter_code
_entity_poly.pdbx_strand_id
1 'polypeptide(L)' 'MNLRPFGVSEDSIQNSFNIFMNVLVTADGRVKIETPTSKTMDSVSFKCEVDLIVGLTACSHEGTNGGRLKQIGYAVE' A
#
# COMPACT_ATOMS: atom_id res chain seq x y z
N MET A 1 15.85 3.16 -7.83
CA MET A 1 14.74 3.22 -6.86
C MET A 1 14.71 4.58 -6.15
N ASN A 2 13.51 5.13 -5.89
CA ASN A 2 13.30 6.49 -5.33
C ASN A 2 13.92 6.71 -3.94
N LEU A 3 14.19 5.64 -3.19
CA LEU A 3 14.70 5.72 -1.82
C LEU A 3 16.23 5.64 -1.70
N ARG A 4 16.95 5.36 -2.80
CA ARG A 4 18.43 5.27 -2.81
C ARG A 4 19.12 6.52 -2.25
N PRO A 5 18.68 7.77 -2.51
CA PRO A 5 19.30 8.97 -1.93
C PRO A 5 19.27 9.02 -0.40
N PHE A 6 18.39 8.26 0.24
CA PHE A 6 18.28 8.17 1.69
C PHE A 6 19.00 6.94 2.28
N GLY A 7 19.85 6.27 1.48
CA GLY A 7 20.62 5.10 1.93
C GLY A 7 19.84 3.78 1.97
N VAL A 8 18.61 3.74 1.46
CA VAL A 8 17.80 2.51 1.40
C VAL A 8 18.13 1.74 0.12
N SER A 9 18.70 0.54 0.27
CA SER A 9 18.95 -0.36 -0.85
C SER A 9 17.68 -1.11 -1.28
N GLU A 10 17.66 -1.61 -2.51
CA GLU A 10 16.49 -2.32 -3.05
C GLU A 10 16.15 -3.59 -2.24
N ASP A 11 17.17 -4.33 -1.82
CA ASP A 11 17.00 -5.54 -1.02
C ASP A 11 16.60 -5.26 0.44
N SER A 12 16.64 -3.99 0.88
CA SER A 12 16.20 -3.60 2.23
C SER A 12 14.67 -3.61 2.38
N ILE A 13 13.91 -3.62 1.28
CA ILE A 13 12.45 -3.55 1.31
C ILE A 13 11.86 -4.92 1.00
N GLN A 14 11.51 -5.65 2.05
CA GLN A 14 11.00 -7.02 1.93
C GLN A 14 9.48 -7.08 1.72
N ASN A 15 8.72 -6.20 2.36
CA ASN A 15 7.26 -6.19 2.32
C ASN A 15 6.72 -4.76 2.32
N SER A 16 5.53 -4.58 1.75
CA SER A 16 4.76 -3.33 1.82
C SER A 16 3.60 -3.45 2.81
N PHE A 17 3.19 -2.31 3.37
CA PHE A 17 1.87 -2.20 3.99
C PHE A 17 0.85 -1.83 2.91
N ASN A 18 -0.04 -2.77 2.58
CA ASN A 18 -0.96 -2.63 1.46
C ASN A 18 -2.24 -1.87 1.85
N ILE A 19 -2.19 -0.55 1.75
CA ILE A 19 -3.32 0.34 2.05
C ILE A 19 -4.48 0.04 1.09
N PHE A 20 -5.69 -0.09 1.64
CA PHE A 20 -6.96 -0.36 0.94
C PHE A 20 -7.10 -1.71 0.21
N MET A 21 -6.08 -2.59 0.24
CA MET A 21 -6.25 -3.94 -0.30
C MET A 21 -7.24 -4.75 0.54
N ASN A 22 -8.11 -5.50 -0.13
CA ASN A 22 -9.05 -6.42 0.51
C ASN A 22 -8.55 -7.86 0.32
N VAL A 23 -7.78 -8.36 1.28
CA VAL A 23 -7.25 -9.73 1.27
C VAL A 23 -7.87 -10.50 2.42
N LEU A 24 -8.51 -11.61 2.09
CA LEU A 24 -9.16 -12.50 3.03
C LEU A 24 -8.36 -13.79 3.16
N VAL A 25 -8.27 -14.29 4.39
CA VAL A 25 -7.85 -15.66 4.68
C VAL A 25 -9.11 -16.45 5.00
N THR A 26 -9.44 -17.43 4.15
CA THR A 26 -10.64 -18.26 4.31
C THR A 26 -10.44 -19.30 5.41
N ALA A 27 -11.55 -19.90 5.88
CA ALA A 27 -11.52 -20.90 6.95
C ALA A 27 -10.68 -22.15 6.61
N ASP A 28 -10.54 -22.48 5.32
CA ASP A 28 -9.68 -23.56 4.81
C ASP A 28 -8.23 -23.11 4.53
N GLY A 29 -7.84 -21.92 4.99
CA GLY A 29 -6.48 -21.38 4.92
C GLY A 29 -6.07 -20.82 3.55
N ARG A 30 -7.00 -20.68 2.60
CA ARG A 30 -6.70 -20.05 1.31
C ARG A 30 -6.68 -18.53 1.42
N VAL A 31 -5.82 -17.91 0.63
CA VAL A 31 -5.79 -16.45 0.46
C VAL A 31 -6.64 -16.08 -0.74
N LYS A 32 -7.59 -15.14 -0.54
CA LYS A 32 -8.41 -14.58 -1.60
C LYS A 32 -8.23 -13.06 -1.65
N ILE A 33 -7.99 -12.55 -2.84
CA ILE A 33 -8.00 -11.11 -3.12
C ILE A 33 -9.41 -10.76 -3.59
N GLU A 34 -10.03 -9.81 -2.92
CA GLU A 34 -11.36 -9.29 -3.22
C GLU A 34 -11.26 -7.84 -3.70
N THR A 35 -12.37 -7.32 -4.24
CA THR A 35 -12.49 -5.90 -4.56
C THR A 35 -12.24 -5.05 -3.31
N PRO A 36 -11.41 -3.98 -3.39
CA PRO A 36 -11.27 -3.01 -2.30
C PRO A 36 -12.62 -2.50 -1.81
N THR A 37 -12.80 -2.42 -0.50
CA THR A 37 -14.03 -1.89 0.12
C THR A 37 -14.02 -0.37 0.27
N SER A 38 -12.87 0.27 0.04
CA SER A 38 -12.69 1.71 0.13
C SER A 38 -13.43 2.44 -0.99
N LYS A 39 -13.81 3.68 -0.70
CA LYS A 39 -14.49 4.60 -1.60
C LYS A 39 -13.58 5.77 -1.94
N THR A 40 -13.96 6.53 -2.97
CA THR A 40 -13.28 7.78 -3.30
C THR A 40 -13.27 8.70 -2.09
N MET A 41 -12.12 9.31 -1.80
CA MET A 41 -11.84 10.16 -0.63
C MET A 41 -11.68 9.45 0.72
N ASP A 42 -11.83 8.12 0.81
CA ASP A 42 -11.40 7.42 2.01
C ASP A 42 -9.89 7.63 2.24
N SER A 43 -9.51 7.88 3.50
CA SER A 43 -8.14 8.15 3.88
C SER A 43 -7.72 7.30 5.08
N VAL A 44 -6.40 7.12 5.21
CA VAL A 44 -5.75 6.58 6.40
C VAL A 44 -4.69 7.58 6.84
N SER A 45 -4.62 7.84 8.14
CA SER A 45 -3.63 8.75 8.73
C SER A 45 -2.69 7.95 9.63
N PHE A 46 -1.40 8.22 9.53
CA PHE A 46 -0.37 7.58 10.35
C PHE A 46 0.33 8.65 11.18
N LYS A 47 0.48 8.38 12.48
CA LYS A 47 1.33 9.18 13.35
C LYS A 47 2.74 8.61 13.32
N CYS A 48 3.72 9.43 12.97
CA CYS A 48 5.13 9.08 13.08
C CYS A 48 5.52 9.07 14.56
N GLU A 49 5.81 7.89 15.12
CA GLU A 49 6.35 7.77 16.49
C GLU A 49 7.87 7.98 16.54
N VAL A 50 8.53 7.96 15.37
CA VAL A 50 9.96 8.23 15.16
C VAL A 50 10.14 8.91 13.79
N ASP A 51 11.35 9.38 13.49
CA ASP A 51 11.69 9.89 12.16
C ASP A 51 11.64 8.77 11.11
N LEU A 52 10.97 9.01 9.98
CA LEU A 52 10.71 7.99 8.95
C LEU A 52 11.02 8.50 7.54
N ILE A 53 11.55 7.60 6.71
CA ILE A 53 11.59 7.73 5.25
C ILE A 53 10.47 6.85 4.71
N VAL A 54 9.48 7.44 4.04
CA VAL A 54 8.30 6.72 3.54
C VAL A 54 8.34 6.62 2.02
N GLY A 55 8.30 5.39 1.50
CA GLY A 55 8.05 5.11 0.09
C GLY A 55 6.57 4.83 -0.16
N LEU A 56 5.89 5.66 -0.95
CA LEU A 56 4.51 5.47 -1.36
C LEU A 56 4.43 5.17 -2.86
N THR A 57 3.62 4.18 -3.23
CA THR A 57 3.38 3.81 -4.64
C THR A 57 1.90 3.50 -4.86
N ALA A 58 1.37 3.94 -6.01
CA ALA A 58 0.09 3.46 -6.51
C ALA A 58 0.30 2.08 -7.14
N CYS A 59 -0.32 1.04 -6.57
CA CYS A 59 -0.15 -0.33 -7.04
C CYS A 59 -0.58 -0.47 -8.51
N SER A 60 0.26 -1.08 -9.35
CA SER A 60 0.03 -1.29 -10.78
C SER A 60 -0.67 -2.62 -11.11
N HIS A 61 -1.04 -3.42 -10.11
CA HIS A 61 -1.72 -4.69 -10.31
C HIS A 61 -3.24 -4.51 -10.33
N GLU A 62 -3.89 -4.78 -11.47
CA GLU A 62 -5.33 -4.51 -11.65
C GLU A 62 -6.23 -5.34 -10.73
N GLY A 63 -5.87 -6.60 -10.47
CA GLY A 63 -6.66 -7.52 -9.64
C GLY A 63 -6.85 -7.03 -8.21
N THR A 64 -5.84 -6.35 -7.65
CA THR A 64 -5.90 -5.78 -6.29
C THR A 64 -6.54 -4.39 -6.24
N ASN A 65 -6.80 -3.79 -7.41
CA ASN A 65 -7.39 -2.45 -7.55
C ASN A 65 -8.85 -2.47 -8.04
N GLY A 66 -9.50 -3.65 -8.05
CA GLY A 66 -10.87 -3.80 -8.56
C GLY A 66 -10.99 -3.52 -10.06
N GLY A 67 -9.97 -3.89 -10.84
CA GLY A 67 -9.98 -3.81 -12.30
C GLY A 67 -9.65 -2.43 -12.90
N ARG A 68 -9.29 -1.43 -12.08
CA ARG A 68 -8.87 -0.11 -12.59
C ARG A 68 -7.74 0.49 -11.76
N LEU A 69 -6.65 0.85 -12.43
CA LEU A 69 -5.53 1.57 -11.81
C LEU A 69 -5.92 3.03 -11.56
N LYS A 70 -5.61 3.54 -10.36
CA LYS A 70 -5.98 4.88 -9.89
C LYS A 70 -4.77 5.55 -9.23
N GLN A 71 -4.77 6.88 -9.21
CA GLN A 71 -3.77 7.65 -8.46
C GLN A 71 -4.05 7.54 -6.95
N ILE A 72 -2.99 7.71 -6.14
CA ILE A 72 -3.08 7.85 -4.69
C ILE A 72 -2.53 9.23 -4.30
N GLY A 73 -3.31 9.96 -3.50
CA GLY A 73 -2.89 11.23 -2.92
C GLY A 73 -2.21 11.00 -1.57
N TYR A 74 -1.33 11.92 -1.18
CA TYR A 74 -0.76 11.97 0.16
C TYR A 74 -0.58 13.42 0.61
N ALA A 75 -0.55 13.62 1.91
CA ALA A 75 -0.18 14.87 2.56
C ALA A 75 0.72 14.54 3.75
N VAL A 76 1.59 15.49 4.12
CA VAL A 76 2.39 15.44 5.34
C VAL A 76 2.05 16.71 6.10
N GLU A 77 1.64 16.55 7.36
CA GLU A 77 1.13 17.61 8.24
C GLU A 77 1.93 17.64 9.54
#